data_AF-A0A4R8ZZA6-F1
#
_entry.id   AF-A0A4R8ZZA6-F1
#
_cell.length_a   1.000
_cell.length_b   1.000
_cell.length_c   1.000
_cell.angle_alpha   90.00
_cell.angle_beta   90.00
_cell.angle_gamma   90.00
#
_symmetry.space_group_name_H-M   'P 1'
#
loop_
_entity.id
_entity.type
_entity.pdbx_description
1 polymer ?
#
loop_
_entity_poly.entity_id
_entity_poly.type
_entity_poly.pdbx_seq_one_letter_code
_entity_poly.pdbx_strand_id
1 'polypeptide(L)'
;MITGALLMVSPFLIDRLENLTVGTTGVELRLSVTVAELGAPKTALLLDHSDLAAAVESYAFVRTVLTDPRHLNAKVVLQDSLVAQAVALANREKFSATEVRLLFREGPPIVRTLALGLMQGNPDLADGTSIFTAVSRSQTGNEQYHALVLARLCWRDLSPADRGAILAAVDADPFIAGDADRREAANQLRALDRKFRRTSADDE
;
A
#
# COMPACT_ATOMS: atom_id res chain seq x y z
N MET A 1 -7.01 -16.28 -12.70
CA MET A 1 -6.08 -17.34 -12.26
C MET A 1 -5.48 -16.94 -10.92
N ILE A 2 -6.23 -17.10 -9.83
CA ILE A 2 -5.82 -16.75 -8.44
C ILE A 2 -5.43 -18.03 -7.67
N THR A 3 -5.68 -19.21 -8.27
CA THR A 3 -5.52 -20.54 -7.66
C THR A 3 -4.06 -20.93 -7.42
N GLY A 4 -3.09 -20.37 -8.15
CA GLY A 4 -1.69 -20.83 -8.11
C GLY A 4 -0.92 -20.44 -6.85
N ALA A 5 -1.08 -19.20 -6.35
CA ALA A 5 -0.34 -18.72 -5.19
C ALA A 5 -0.88 -19.29 -3.87
N LEU A 6 -2.21 -19.51 -3.79
CA LEU A 6 -2.86 -20.09 -2.61
C LEU A 6 -2.53 -21.59 -2.44
N LEU A 7 -2.34 -22.31 -3.56
CA LEU A 7 -1.99 -23.73 -3.53
C LEU A 7 -0.53 -24.01 -3.09
N MET A 8 0.39 -23.05 -3.22
CA MET A 8 1.78 -23.26 -2.79
C MET A 8 1.97 -23.19 -1.27
N VAL A 9 1.03 -22.60 -0.53
CA VAL A 9 1.10 -22.48 0.94
C VAL A 9 0.17 -23.50 1.64
N SER A 10 -0.61 -24.26 0.86
CA SER A 10 -1.67 -25.13 1.38
C SER A 10 -1.19 -26.25 2.32
N PRO A 11 -0.08 -26.99 2.09
CA PRO A 11 0.25 -28.11 2.98
C PRO A 11 0.71 -27.64 4.37
N PHE A 12 1.24 -26.42 4.50
CA PHE A 12 1.69 -25.88 5.79
C PHE A 12 0.57 -25.22 6.61
N LEU A 13 -0.48 -24.75 5.94
CA LEU A 13 -1.67 -24.19 6.60
C LEU A 13 -2.57 -25.32 7.12
N ILE A 14 -2.72 -26.43 6.38
CA ILE A 14 -3.61 -27.54 6.75
C ILE A 14 -3.15 -28.21 8.06
N ASP A 15 -1.87 -28.55 8.20
CA ASP A 15 -1.33 -29.18 9.43
C ASP A 15 -1.44 -28.30 10.69
N ARG A 16 -1.55 -26.97 10.54
CA ARG A 16 -1.74 -26.05 11.67
C ARG A 16 -3.19 -25.68 11.92
N LEU A 17 -4.06 -25.79 10.92
CA LEU A 17 -5.50 -25.56 11.07
C LEU A 17 -6.18 -26.66 11.89
N GLU A 18 -5.72 -27.91 11.80
CA GLU A 18 -6.22 -29.01 12.64
C GLU A 18 -5.99 -28.80 14.15
N ASN A 19 -5.02 -27.94 14.52
CA ASN A 19 -4.72 -27.61 15.92
C ASN A 19 -5.39 -26.31 16.41
N LEU A 20 -6.22 -25.66 15.59
CA LEU A 20 -6.76 -24.32 15.85
C LEU A 20 -8.30 -24.23 15.78
N THR A 21 -8.99 -25.35 15.90
CA THR A 21 -10.47 -25.45 15.85
C THR A 21 -11.20 -24.84 17.06
N VAL A 22 -10.60 -23.87 17.77
CA VAL A 22 -11.23 -23.11 18.86
C VAL A 22 -10.73 -21.66 18.84
N GLY A 23 -11.43 -20.78 18.11
CA GLY A 23 -11.14 -19.34 18.11
C GLY A 23 -11.82 -18.57 16.99
N THR A 24 -13.15 -18.63 16.89
CA THR A 24 -13.95 -18.10 15.76
C THR A 24 -14.56 -16.71 15.98
N THR A 25 -14.08 -15.90 16.91
CA THR A 25 -14.62 -14.56 17.16
C THR A 25 -13.52 -13.60 17.59
N GLY A 26 -13.19 -12.60 16.76
CA GLY A 26 -12.49 -11.42 17.28
C GLY A 26 -11.49 -10.70 16.39
N VAL A 27 -11.34 -11.07 15.11
CA VAL A 27 -10.39 -10.37 14.24
C VAL A 27 -11.07 -9.31 13.37
N GLU A 28 -12.26 -9.57 12.75
CA GLU A 28 -12.97 -8.64 11.84
C GLU A 28 -13.24 -7.26 12.45
N LEU A 29 -13.54 -7.27 13.75
CA LEU A 29 -13.69 -6.06 14.53
C LEU A 29 -12.41 -5.22 14.63
N ARG A 30 -11.21 -5.82 14.60
CA ARG A 30 -9.97 -5.11 14.94
C ARG A 30 -9.54 -4.12 13.88
N LEU A 31 -9.67 -4.42 12.58
CA LEU A 31 -9.26 -3.43 11.56
C LEU A 31 -10.22 -2.23 11.58
N SER A 32 -11.52 -2.47 11.48
CA SER A 32 -12.53 -1.41 11.50
C SER A 32 -12.44 -0.59 12.80
N VAL A 33 -12.26 -1.24 13.96
CA VAL A 33 -12.03 -0.54 15.25
C VAL A 33 -10.74 0.27 15.24
N THR A 34 -9.62 -0.31 14.78
CA THR A 34 -8.34 0.43 14.70
C THR A 34 -8.48 1.66 13.80
N VAL A 35 -9.13 1.51 12.64
CA VAL A 35 -9.36 2.61 11.69
C VAL A 35 -10.27 3.68 12.29
N ALA A 36 -11.32 3.28 13.02
CA ALA A 36 -12.19 4.22 13.72
C ALA A 36 -11.47 4.95 14.87
N GLU A 37 -10.66 4.24 15.66
CA GLU A 37 -9.85 4.78 16.76
C GLU A 37 -8.77 5.75 16.26
N LEU A 38 -8.25 5.52 15.05
CA LEU A 38 -7.36 6.46 14.35
C LEU A 38 -8.08 7.71 13.84
N GLY A 39 -9.39 7.86 14.08
CA GLY A 39 -10.17 9.02 13.69
C GLY A 39 -10.72 8.97 12.25
N ALA A 40 -10.80 7.78 11.65
CA ALA A 40 -11.32 7.57 10.29
C ALA A 40 -12.63 6.74 10.28
N PRO A 41 -13.70 7.17 10.97
CA PRO A 41 -14.89 6.35 11.16
C PRO A 41 -15.67 6.07 9.87
N LYS A 42 -15.67 6.98 8.88
CA LYS A 42 -16.37 6.73 7.60
C LYS A 42 -15.62 5.68 6.78
N THR A 43 -14.31 5.75 6.78
CA THR A 43 -13.44 4.76 6.16
C THR A 43 -13.58 3.41 6.84
N ALA A 44 -13.64 3.38 8.19
CA ALA A 44 -13.92 2.15 8.94
C ALA A 44 -15.23 1.49 8.48
N LEU A 45 -16.30 2.27 8.36
CA LEU A 45 -17.60 1.76 7.90
C LEU A 45 -17.53 1.16 6.48
N LEU A 46 -16.83 1.82 5.56
CA LEU A 46 -16.65 1.31 4.19
C LEU A 46 -15.81 0.03 4.15
N LEU A 47 -14.80 -0.07 5.01
CA LEU A 47 -13.98 -1.28 5.13
C LEU A 47 -14.77 -2.45 5.72
N ASP A 48 -15.61 -2.17 6.74
CA ASP A 48 -16.47 -3.15 7.40
C ASP A 48 -17.49 -3.79 6.46
N HIS A 49 -17.97 -3.03 5.47
CA HIS A 49 -18.87 -3.53 4.44
C HIS A 49 -18.17 -4.17 3.24
N SER A 50 -16.85 -4.42 3.34
CA SER A 50 -16.04 -4.97 2.26
C SER A 50 -15.28 -6.22 2.70
N ASP A 51 -14.93 -7.09 1.76
CA ASP A 51 -14.06 -8.24 2.02
C ASP A 51 -12.63 -7.85 2.44
N LEU A 52 -12.28 -6.56 2.39
CA LEU A 52 -10.93 -6.08 2.67
C LEU A 52 -10.56 -6.20 4.15
N ALA A 53 -11.52 -6.04 5.08
CA ALA A 53 -11.27 -6.25 6.51
C ALA A 53 -10.82 -7.69 6.77
N ALA A 54 -11.61 -8.66 6.30
CA ALA A 54 -11.29 -10.09 6.42
C ALA A 54 -9.96 -10.47 5.72
N ALA A 55 -9.66 -9.86 4.56
CA ALA A 55 -8.41 -10.10 3.85
C ALA A 55 -7.18 -9.62 4.63
N VAL A 56 -7.24 -8.42 5.22
CA VAL A 56 -6.17 -7.84 6.04
C VAL A 56 -5.86 -8.68 7.27
N GLU A 57 -6.87 -9.34 7.80
CA GLU A 57 -6.74 -10.19 8.98
C GLU A 57 -6.14 -11.53 8.68
N SER A 58 -6.58 -12.13 7.57
CA SER A 58 -5.96 -13.31 7.01
C SER A 58 -4.46 -13.05 6.79
N TYR A 59 -4.11 -11.87 6.27
CA TYR A 59 -2.71 -11.47 6.13
C TYR A 59 -2.00 -11.25 7.47
N ALA A 60 -2.63 -10.56 8.43
CA ALA A 60 -2.05 -10.32 9.74
C ALA A 60 -1.73 -11.65 10.44
N PHE A 61 -2.64 -12.62 10.38
CA PHE A 61 -2.43 -13.98 10.87
C PHE A 61 -1.30 -14.70 10.11
N VAL A 62 -1.32 -14.70 8.78
CA VAL A 62 -0.25 -15.34 7.99
C VAL A 62 1.11 -14.72 8.29
N ARG A 63 1.18 -13.41 8.54
CA ARG A 63 2.43 -12.73 8.90
C ARG A 63 2.97 -13.15 10.28
N THR A 64 2.09 -13.47 11.25
CA THR A 64 2.54 -14.02 12.55
C THR A 64 2.95 -15.48 12.47
N VAL A 65 2.38 -16.24 11.53
CA VAL A 65 2.74 -17.65 11.30
C VAL A 65 4.03 -17.78 10.50
N LEU A 66 4.21 -16.98 9.45
CA LEU A 66 5.35 -17.06 8.54
C LEU A 66 6.55 -16.24 9.06
N THR A 67 7.04 -16.45 10.27
CA THR A 67 8.16 -15.63 10.81
C THR A 67 9.49 -15.83 10.08
N ASP A 68 9.69 -17.00 9.46
CA ASP A 68 10.92 -17.37 8.76
C ASP A 68 11.20 -16.49 7.52
N PRO A 69 12.43 -15.92 7.38
CA PRO A 69 12.84 -15.12 6.22
C PRO A 69 12.64 -15.80 4.86
N ARG A 70 12.64 -17.13 4.78
CA ARG A 70 12.40 -17.89 3.54
C ARG A 70 11.03 -17.62 2.92
N HIS A 71 10.07 -17.14 3.71
CA HIS A 71 8.72 -16.80 3.24
C HIS A 71 8.56 -15.33 2.86
N LEU A 72 9.65 -14.56 2.73
CA LEU A 72 9.57 -13.13 2.40
C LEU A 72 8.76 -12.86 1.12
N ASN A 73 9.01 -13.64 0.06
CA ASN A 73 8.27 -13.49 -1.21
C ASN A 73 6.77 -13.76 -1.05
N ALA A 74 6.39 -14.77 -0.25
CA ALA A 74 4.99 -15.05 0.00
C ALA A 74 4.30 -13.89 0.75
N LYS A 75 5.01 -13.26 1.70
CA LYS A 75 4.49 -12.07 2.40
C LYS A 75 4.29 -10.89 1.45
N VAL A 76 5.24 -10.64 0.55
CA VAL A 76 5.14 -9.57 -0.46
C VAL A 76 3.92 -9.81 -1.35
N VAL A 77 3.78 -11.01 -1.93
CA VAL A 77 2.62 -11.36 -2.79
C VAL A 77 1.29 -11.20 -2.07
N LEU A 78 1.20 -11.62 -0.80
CA LEU A 78 -0.02 -11.44 -0.02
C LEU A 78 -0.31 -9.96 0.26
N GLN A 79 0.70 -9.16 0.60
CA GLN A 79 0.53 -7.73 0.83
C GLN A 79 0.11 -7.00 -0.46
N ASP A 80 0.69 -7.35 -1.60
CA ASP A 80 0.33 -6.78 -2.91
C ASP A 80 -1.12 -7.10 -3.28
N SER A 81 -1.60 -8.30 -2.93
CA SER A 81 -3.01 -8.67 -3.11
C SER A 81 -3.97 -7.79 -2.30
N LEU A 82 -3.60 -7.42 -1.07
CA LEU A 82 -4.40 -6.49 -0.26
C LEU A 82 -4.42 -5.10 -0.85
N VAL A 83 -3.27 -4.64 -1.36
CA VAL A 83 -3.20 -3.34 -2.03
C VAL A 83 -4.05 -3.34 -3.29
N ALA A 84 -4.03 -4.40 -4.09
CA ALA A 84 -4.90 -4.53 -5.25
C ALA A 84 -6.40 -4.51 -4.89
N GLN A 85 -6.78 -5.12 -3.77
CA GLN A 85 -8.15 -5.06 -3.26
C GLN A 85 -8.53 -3.65 -2.79
N ALA A 86 -7.64 -2.95 -2.08
CA ALA A 86 -7.84 -1.56 -1.69
C ALA A 86 -7.99 -0.64 -2.92
N VAL A 87 -7.16 -0.82 -3.95
CA VAL A 87 -7.29 -0.13 -5.24
C VAL A 87 -8.67 -0.37 -5.84
N ALA A 88 -9.13 -1.62 -5.89
CA ALA A 88 -10.44 -1.97 -6.46
C ALA A 88 -11.59 -1.35 -5.66
N LEU A 89 -11.47 -1.30 -4.33
CA LEU A 89 -12.47 -0.72 -3.44
C LEU A 89 -12.56 0.80 -3.60
N ALA A 90 -11.44 1.51 -3.63
CA ALA A 90 -11.41 2.96 -3.82
C ALA A 90 -11.94 3.44 -5.19
N ASN A 91 -11.93 2.56 -6.19
CA ASN A 91 -12.56 2.83 -7.49
C ASN A 91 -14.09 2.74 -7.46
N ARG A 92 -14.67 2.07 -6.46
CA ARG A 92 -16.12 1.81 -6.34
C ARG A 92 -16.78 2.68 -5.28
N GLU A 93 -16.05 2.93 -4.20
CA GLU A 93 -16.55 3.64 -3.02
C GLU A 93 -15.97 5.05 -2.90
N LYS A 94 -16.75 5.95 -2.30
CA LYS A 94 -16.32 7.34 -2.07
C LYS A 94 -15.68 7.50 -0.70
N PHE A 95 -14.37 7.32 -0.65
CA PHE A 95 -13.58 7.56 0.56
C PHE A 95 -13.36 9.06 0.84
N SER A 96 -13.18 9.39 2.12
CA SER A 96 -12.76 10.72 2.54
C SER A 96 -11.25 10.87 2.39
N ALA A 97 -10.79 11.82 1.56
CA ALA A 97 -9.37 12.09 1.38
C ALA A 97 -8.66 12.39 2.72
N THR A 98 -9.29 13.19 3.58
CA THR A 98 -8.77 13.52 4.91
C THR A 98 -8.58 12.28 5.78
N GLU A 99 -9.53 11.35 5.79
CA GLU A 99 -9.44 10.14 6.59
C GLU A 99 -8.39 9.18 6.03
N VAL A 100 -8.33 9.00 4.70
CA VAL A 100 -7.32 8.13 4.07
C VAL A 100 -5.90 8.66 4.32
N ARG A 101 -5.69 9.98 4.27
CA ARG A 101 -4.41 10.60 4.61
C ARG A 101 -4.09 10.48 6.11
N LEU A 102 -5.09 10.54 6.97
CA LEU A 102 -4.92 10.30 8.42
C LEU A 102 -4.48 8.86 8.70
N LEU A 103 -5.10 7.88 8.05
CA LEU A 103 -4.70 6.48 8.13
C LEU A 103 -3.27 6.25 7.63
N PHE A 104 -2.89 6.90 6.54
CA PHE A 104 -1.50 6.88 6.10
C PHE A 104 -0.57 7.50 7.15
N ARG A 105 -0.92 8.62 7.77
CA ARG A 105 -0.03 9.31 8.70
C ARG A 105 0.17 8.56 10.02
N GLU A 106 -0.94 8.10 10.61
CA GLU A 106 -0.97 7.56 11.99
C GLU A 106 -1.03 6.03 12.04
N GLY A 107 -1.34 5.39 10.92
CA GLY A 107 -1.55 3.94 10.88
C GLY A 107 -0.27 3.12 11.08
N PRO A 108 -0.39 1.87 11.58
CA PRO A 108 0.70 0.90 11.53
C PRO A 108 1.05 0.52 10.07
N PRO A 109 2.20 -0.14 9.80
CA PRO A 109 2.71 -0.37 8.44
C PRO A 109 1.69 -0.95 7.45
N ILE A 110 0.84 -1.88 7.90
CA ILE A 110 -0.19 -2.50 7.06
C ILE A 110 -1.29 -1.49 6.69
N VAL A 111 -1.76 -0.70 7.64
CA VAL A 111 -2.78 0.35 7.42
C VAL A 111 -2.22 1.44 6.50
N ARG A 112 -0.95 1.80 6.66
CA ARG A 112 -0.28 2.74 5.74
C ARG A 112 -0.24 2.22 4.32
N THR A 113 0.12 0.96 4.14
CA THR A 113 0.15 0.31 2.82
C THR A 113 -1.25 0.23 2.20
N LEU A 114 -2.28 -0.07 3.00
CA LEU A 114 -3.68 -0.05 2.54
C LEU A 114 -4.11 1.36 2.12
N ALA A 115 -3.77 2.38 2.90
CA ALA A 115 -4.06 3.77 2.56
C ALA A 115 -3.39 4.17 1.23
N LEU A 116 -2.15 3.72 0.98
CA LEU A 116 -1.50 3.89 -0.32
C LEU A 116 -2.25 3.16 -1.44
N GLY A 117 -2.82 1.98 -1.17
CA GLY A 117 -3.68 1.26 -2.13
C GLY A 117 -4.97 2.02 -2.43
N LEU A 118 -5.64 2.57 -1.42
CA LEU A 118 -6.82 3.42 -1.62
C LEU A 118 -6.46 4.64 -2.48
N MET A 119 -5.35 5.31 -2.17
CA MET A 119 -4.83 6.44 -2.95
C MET A 119 -4.45 6.07 -4.39
N GLN A 120 -3.95 4.86 -4.64
CA GLN A 120 -3.69 4.38 -6.00
C GLN A 120 -4.99 4.10 -6.77
N GLY A 121 -6.05 3.65 -6.10
CA GLY A 121 -7.36 3.47 -6.71
C GLY A 121 -8.08 4.77 -7.01
N ASN A 122 -7.87 5.80 -6.18
CA ASN A 122 -8.37 7.14 -6.42
C ASN A 122 -7.31 8.19 -6.05
N PRO A 123 -6.56 8.72 -7.04
CA PRO A 123 -5.50 9.72 -6.83
C PRO A 123 -5.94 10.99 -6.11
N ASP A 124 -7.22 11.37 -6.14
CA ASP A 124 -7.74 12.55 -5.41
C ASP A 124 -7.62 12.39 -3.88
N LEU A 125 -7.48 11.13 -3.40
CA LEU A 125 -7.26 10.84 -2.00
C LEU A 125 -5.82 11.17 -1.56
N ALA A 126 -4.87 11.32 -2.49
CA ALA A 126 -3.48 11.65 -2.21
C ALA A 126 -3.21 13.16 -2.22
N ASP A 127 -2.08 13.56 -1.65
CA ASP A 127 -1.47 14.87 -1.85
C ASP A 127 0.06 14.76 -1.92
N GLY A 128 0.73 15.82 -2.38
CA GLY A 128 2.19 15.85 -2.51
C GLY A 128 2.91 15.53 -1.20
N THR A 129 2.40 16.03 -0.07
CA THR A 129 2.96 15.77 1.27
C THR A 129 2.91 14.29 1.64
N SER A 130 1.77 13.63 1.40
CA SER A 130 1.58 12.21 1.69
C SER A 130 2.51 11.36 0.82
N ILE A 131 2.62 11.67 -0.47
CA ILE A 131 3.49 10.96 -1.41
C ILE A 131 4.97 11.13 -1.04
N PHE A 132 5.41 12.36 -0.79
CA PHE A 132 6.78 12.65 -0.35
C PHE A 132 7.12 11.90 0.95
N THR A 133 6.21 11.92 1.93
CA THR A 133 6.39 11.20 3.19
C THR A 133 6.46 9.69 2.97
N ALA A 134 5.63 9.14 2.08
CA ALA A 134 5.61 7.71 1.78
C ALA A 134 6.92 7.23 1.11
N VAL A 135 7.53 8.07 0.27
CA VAL A 135 8.82 7.76 -0.37
C VAL A 135 9.98 7.90 0.63
N SER A 136 10.02 9.01 1.37
CA SER A 136 11.18 9.39 2.21
C SER A 136 11.18 8.75 3.61
N ARG A 137 10.01 8.39 4.14
CA ARG A 137 9.82 7.86 5.50
C ARG A 137 9.01 6.56 5.50
N SER A 138 9.22 5.74 4.48
CA SER A 138 8.62 4.40 4.42
C SER A 138 9.05 3.54 5.61
N GLN A 139 8.14 2.73 6.15
CA GLN A 139 8.45 1.81 7.25
C GLN A 139 8.86 0.41 6.74
N THR A 140 8.52 0.10 5.48
CA THR A 140 8.84 -1.17 4.84
C THR A 140 9.19 -0.97 3.36
N GLY A 141 9.93 -1.91 2.78
CA GLY A 141 10.23 -1.91 1.34
C GLY A 141 8.96 -1.94 0.47
N ASN A 142 7.92 -2.69 0.89
CA ASN A 142 6.67 -2.76 0.14
C ASN A 142 5.88 -1.45 0.18
N GLU A 143 5.87 -0.78 1.33
CA GLU A 143 5.29 0.56 1.46
C GLU A 143 6.03 1.54 0.52
N GLN A 144 7.37 1.50 0.50
CA GLN A 144 8.15 2.35 -0.39
C GLN A 144 7.86 2.08 -1.87
N TYR A 145 7.76 0.80 -2.25
CA TYR A 145 7.40 0.42 -3.61
C TYR A 145 6.04 1.02 -4.01
N HIS A 146 5.01 0.84 -3.18
CA HIS A 146 3.69 1.42 -3.44
C HIS A 146 3.66 2.94 -3.40
N ALA A 147 4.53 3.58 -2.62
CA ALA A 147 4.72 5.03 -2.65
C ALA A 147 5.26 5.52 -4.00
N LEU A 148 6.23 4.80 -4.58
CA LEU A 148 6.77 5.11 -5.91
C LEU A 148 5.71 4.91 -7.01
N VAL A 149 4.90 3.85 -6.89
CA VAL A 149 3.76 3.62 -7.79
C VAL A 149 2.74 4.76 -7.70
N LEU A 150 2.37 5.19 -6.49
CA LEU A 150 1.45 6.30 -6.28
C LEU A 150 2.00 7.61 -6.84
N ALA A 151 3.27 7.92 -6.58
CA ALA A 151 3.95 9.10 -7.13
C ALA A 151 3.84 9.14 -8.66
N ARG A 152 3.96 7.98 -9.31
CA ARG A 152 3.87 7.86 -10.77
C ARG A 152 2.46 8.17 -11.28
N LEU A 153 1.44 7.69 -10.58
CA LEU A 153 0.04 7.94 -10.93
C LEU A 153 -0.30 9.43 -10.79
N CYS A 154 0.14 10.07 -9.71
CA CYS A 154 -0.15 11.48 -9.43
C CYS A 154 0.81 12.46 -10.14
N TRP A 155 1.80 11.98 -10.90
CA TRP A 155 2.95 12.79 -11.33
C TRP A 155 2.58 14.07 -12.06
N ARG A 156 1.53 14.03 -12.88
CA ARG A 156 1.07 15.18 -13.68
C ARG A 156 0.42 16.27 -12.82
N ASP A 157 -0.24 15.87 -11.75
CA ASP A 157 -1.05 16.76 -10.91
C ASP A 157 -0.23 17.33 -9.73
N LEU A 158 0.95 16.77 -9.49
CA LEU A 158 1.90 17.28 -8.50
C LEU A 158 2.47 18.64 -8.89
N SER A 159 2.67 19.50 -7.89
CA SER A 159 3.39 20.76 -8.10
C SER A 159 4.85 20.50 -8.51
N PRO A 160 5.51 21.45 -9.19
CA PRO A 160 6.94 21.33 -9.49
C PRO A 160 7.80 21.15 -8.23
N ALA A 161 7.43 21.79 -7.13
CA ALA A 161 8.12 21.66 -5.85
C ALA A 161 8.00 20.25 -5.27
N ASP A 162 6.80 19.66 -5.29
CA ASP A 162 6.58 18.28 -4.81
C ASP A 162 7.37 17.28 -5.65
N ARG A 163 7.35 17.43 -6.99
CA ARG A 163 8.11 16.57 -7.90
C ARG A 163 9.60 16.63 -7.61
N GLY A 164 10.14 17.83 -7.40
CA GLY A 164 11.54 18.03 -7.02
C GLY A 164 11.87 17.35 -5.69
N ALA A 165 11.03 17.52 -4.67
CA ALA A 165 11.23 16.91 -3.35
C ALA A 165 11.17 15.38 -3.41
N ILE A 166 10.23 14.82 -4.17
CA ILE A 166 10.10 13.36 -4.37
C ILE A 166 11.32 12.80 -5.08
N LEU A 167 11.78 13.42 -6.19
CA LEU A 167 12.98 12.95 -6.89
C LEU A 167 14.23 13.02 -6.01
N ALA A 168 14.39 14.11 -5.25
CA ALA A 168 15.49 14.22 -4.31
C ALA A 168 15.46 13.10 -3.25
N ALA A 169 14.27 12.75 -2.73
CA ALA A 169 14.12 11.62 -1.81
C ALA A 169 14.44 10.28 -2.48
N VAL A 170 14.01 10.08 -3.73
CA VAL A 170 14.31 8.88 -4.52
C VAL A 170 15.82 8.71 -4.77
N ASP A 171 16.51 9.81 -5.08
CA ASP A 171 17.94 9.79 -5.39
C ASP A 171 18.81 9.65 -4.13
N ALA A 172 18.32 10.11 -2.98
CA ALA A 172 19.03 10.02 -1.69
C ALA A 172 18.93 8.65 -1.01
N ASP A 173 17.97 7.79 -1.41
CA ASP A 173 17.72 6.51 -0.74
C ASP A 173 18.48 5.34 -1.39
N PRO A 174 19.49 4.75 -0.72
CA PRO A 174 20.26 3.62 -1.25
C PRO A 174 19.44 2.32 -1.32
N PHE A 175 18.38 2.16 -0.52
CA PHE A 175 17.54 0.96 -0.53
C PHE A 175 16.68 0.88 -1.80
N ILE A 176 16.31 2.02 -2.38
CA ILE A 176 15.64 2.07 -3.68
C ILE A 176 16.58 1.54 -4.77
N ALA A 177 17.85 1.94 -4.75
CA ALA A 177 18.84 1.46 -5.72
C ALA A 177 19.18 -0.03 -5.54
N GLY A 178 19.12 -0.55 -4.31
CA GLY A 178 19.45 -1.94 -3.98
C GLY A 178 18.40 -2.98 -4.38
N ASP A 179 17.21 -2.57 -4.77
CA ASP A 179 16.05 -3.43 -5.00
C ASP A 179 15.52 -3.28 -6.43
N ALA A 180 15.30 -4.40 -7.13
CA ALA A 180 15.01 -4.35 -8.56
C ALA A 180 13.69 -3.65 -8.88
N ASP A 181 12.63 -3.92 -8.11
CA ASP A 181 11.29 -3.38 -8.35
C ASP A 181 11.22 -1.91 -7.98
N ARG A 182 11.81 -1.52 -6.84
CA ARG A 182 11.90 -0.11 -6.44
C ARG A 182 12.77 0.70 -7.39
N ARG A 183 13.90 0.14 -7.85
CA ARG A 183 14.77 0.78 -8.84
C ARG A 183 14.05 1.01 -10.16
N GLU A 184 13.28 0.03 -10.62
CA GLU A 184 12.48 0.17 -11.84
C GLU A 184 11.41 1.26 -11.69
N ALA A 185 10.63 1.25 -10.59
CA ALA A 185 9.65 2.29 -10.32
C ALA A 185 10.27 3.70 -10.25
N ALA A 186 11.44 3.83 -9.61
CA ALA A 186 12.20 5.08 -9.56
C ALA A 186 12.67 5.56 -10.95
N ASN A 187 13.12 4.63 -11.81
CA ASN A 187 13.53 4.97 -13.17
C ASN A 187 12.36 5.48 -14.02
N GLN A 188 11.18 4.91 -13.84
CA GLN A 188 9.97 5.36 -14.51
C GLN A 188 9.58 6.78 -14.07
N LEU A 189 9.68 7.11 -12.78
CA LEU A 189 9.47 8.49 -12.29
C LEU A 189 10.45 9.48 -12.93
N ARG A 190 11.74 9.15 -12.95
CA ARG A 190 12.76 9.98 -13.61
C ARG A 190 12.47 10.17 -15.11
N ALA A 191 11.95 9.13 -15.77
CA ALA A 191 11.57 9.22 -17.18
C ALA A 191 10.37 10.15 -17.41
N LEU A 192 9.36 10.10 -16.53
CA LEU A 192 8.22 11.02 -16.57
C LEU A 192 8.63 12.47 -16.37
N ASP A 193 9.52 12.75 -15.42
CA ASP A 193 10.04 14.10 -15.19
C ASP A 193 10.75 14.67 -16.42
N ARG A 194 11.64 13.88 -17.04
CA ARG A 194 12.31 14.27 -18.28
C ARG A 194 11.33 14.56 -19.41
N LYS A 195 10.27 13.76 -19.53
CA LYS A 195 9.23 13.98 -20.56
C LYS A 195 8.46 15.27 -20.27
N PHE A 196 8.07 15.51 -19.02
CA PHE A 196 7.32 16.69 -18.63
C PHE A 196 8.11 17.97 -18.89
N ARG A 197 9.38 18.02 -18.51
CA ARG A 197 10.25 19.19 -18.74
C ARG A 197 10.45 19.51 -20.22
N ARG A 198 10.46 18.50 -21.11
CA ARG A 198 10.54 18.71 -22.56
C ARG A 198 9.28 19.37 -23.10
N THR A 199 8.10 18.83 -22.75
CA THR A 199 6.82 19.40 -23.20
C THR A 199 6.65 20.85 -22.74
N SER A 200 7.03 21.18 -21.51
CA SER A 200 6.95 22.57 -21.02
C SER A 200 7.90 23.54 -21.71
N ALA A 201 9.01 23.06 -22.29
CA ALA A 201 9.97 23.92 -23.01
C ALA A 201 9.58 24.15 -24.47
N ASP A 202 8.71 23.31 -25.04
CA ASP A 202 8.19 23.45 -26.40
C ASP A 202 6.95 24.36 -26.47
N ASP A 203 6.33 24.67 -25.32
CA ASP A 203 5.13 25.52 -25.19
C ASP A 203 5.45 27.00 -24.86
N GLU A 204 6.74 27.36 -24.67
CA GLU A 204 7.25 28.73 -24.45
C GLU A 204 7.89 29.32 -25.72
#